data_AF-A0A973YEM1-F1
#
_entry.id   AF-A0A973YEM1-F1
#
_cell.length_a   1.000
_cell.length_b   1.000
_cell.length_c   1.000
_cell.angle_alpha   90.00
_cell.angle_beta   90.00
_cell.angle_gamma   90.00
#
_symmetry.space_group_name_H-M   'P 1'
#
loop_
_entity.id
_entity.type
_entity.pdbx_description
1 polymer ?
#
loop_
_entity_poly.entity_id
_entity_poly.type
_entity_poly.pdbx_seq_one_letter_code
_entity_poly.pdbx_strand_id
1 'polypeptide(L)' 'SPTCVGGQCLKVPRRPTAEEFQRFLPWFLQDRPTLQCAKGGLGAYDTAVSLGENGTILGE' A
#
# COMPACT_ATOMS: atom_id res chain seq x y z
N SER A 1 6.40 -19.89 6.93
CA SER A 1 7.18 -20.21 8.14
C SER A 1 7.72 -18.90 8.71
N PRO A 2 7.47 -18.54 9.99
CA PRO A 2 8.03 -17.32 10.55
C PRO A 2 9.55 -17.42 10.61
N THR A 3 10.25 -16.43 10.07
CA THR A 3 11.71 -16.33 10.16
C THR A 3 12.04 -15.71 11.51
N CYS A 4 12.64 -16.50 12.40
CA CYS A 4 13.04 -16.03 13.73
C CYS A 4 14.55 -15.79 13.71
N VAL A 5 14.97 -14.57 14.06
CA VAL A 5 16.39 -14.20 14.24
C VAL A 5 16.55 -13.77 15.69
N GLY A 6 17.45 -14.41 16.44
CA GLY A 6 17.75 -14.03 17.83
C GLY A 6 16.63 -14.27 18.85
N GLY A 7 15.77 -15.27 18.65
CA GLY A 7 14.72 -15.64 19.62
C GLY A 7 13.46 -14.77 19.59
N GLN A 8 13.43 -13.73 18.75
CA GLN A 8 12.23 -12.93 18.49
C GLN A 8 11.72 -13.21 17.07
N CYS A 9 10.57 -13.87 16.99
CA CYS A 9 9.90 -14.08 15.72
C CYS A 9 9.15 -12.79 15.38
N LEU A 10 9.72 -12.00 14.46
CA LEU A 10 9.02 -10.85 13.91
C LEU A 10 7.81 -11.36 13.13
N LYS A 11 6.63 -10.80 13.41
CA LYS A 11 5.45 -11.02 12.58
C LYS A 11 5.78 -10.43 11.21
N VAL A 12 6.18 -11.28 10.27
CA VAL A 12 6.55 -10.83 8.93
C VAL A 12 5.35 -10.10 8.37
N PRO A 13 5.44 -8.78 8.10
CA PRO A 13 4.32 -8.04 7.56
C PRO A 13 3.98 -8.65 6.21
N ARG A 14 2.69 -8.99 6.04
CA ARG A 14 2.20 -9.55 4.79
C ARG A 14 2.30 -8.46 3.72
N ARG A 15 3.07 -8.74 2.67
CA ARG A 15 2.99 -7.94 1.43
C ARG A 15 1.78 -8.43 0.63
N PRO A 16 0.97 -7.53 0.05
CA PRO A 16 -0.14 -7.91 -0.82
C PRO A 16 0.38 -8.65 -2.06
N THR A 17 -0.47 -9.50 -2.65
CA THR A 17 -0.22 -10.02 -4.00
C THR A 17 -0.31 -8.90 -5.04
N ALA A 18 0.13 -9.17 -6.27
CA ALA A 18 0.02 -8.19 -7.35
C ALA A 18 -1.44 -7.77 -7.60
N GLU A 19 -2.36 -8.72 -7.56
CA GLU A 19 -3.79 -8.50 -7.78
C GLU A 19 -4.41 -7.68 -6.63
N GLU A 20 -4.09 -8.00 -5.38
CA GLU A 20 -4.54 -7.22 -4.22
C GLU A 20 -3.98 -5.79 -4.27
N PHE A 21 -2.70 -5.64 -4.62
CA PHE A 21 -2.06 -4.34 -4.70
C PHE A 21 -2.72 -3.45 -5.76
N GLN A 22 -2.87 -3.95 -7.00
CA GLN A 22 -3.54 -3.21 -8.07
C GLN A 22 -4.99 -2.87 -7.73
N ARG A 23 -5.71 -3.79 -7.05
CA ARG A 23 -7.10 -3.57 -6.66
C ARG A 23 -7.27 -2.48 -5.60
N PHE A 24 -6.39 -2.43 -4.59
CA PHE A 24 -6.57 -1.55 -3.43
C PHE A 24 -5.77 -0.24 -3.49
N LEU A 25 -4.74 -0.15 -4.34
CA LEU A 25 -3.95 1.06 -4.49
C LEU A 25 -4.79 2.31 -4.86
N PRO A 26 -5.75 2.26 -5.80
CA PRO A 26 -6.56 3.43 -6.13
C PRO A 26 -7.36 3.95 -4.92
N TRP A 27 -7.84 3.04 -4.07
CA TRP A 27 -8.58 3.41 -2.86
C TRP A 27 -7.66 4.09 -1.86
N PHE A 28 -6.45 3.55 -1.66
CA PHE A 28 -5.46 4.18 -0.78
C PHE A 28 -5.11 5.60 -1.23
N LEU A 29 -4.89 5.82 -2.54
CA LEU A 29 -4.55 7.15 -3.08
C LEU A 29 -5.68 8.18 -2.88
N GLN A 30 -6.92 7.74 -2.75
CA GLN A 30 -8.08 8.61 -2.49
C GLN A 30 -8.45 8.69 -1.00
N ASP A 31 -7.86 7.84 -0.16
CA ASP A 31 -8.19 7.78 1.26
C ASP A 31 -7.59 8.97 2.03
N ARG A 32 -8.44 9.60 2.84
CA ARG A 32 -8.07 10.77 3.66
C ARG A 32 -7.55 10.31 5.01
N PRO A 33 -6.39 10.80 5.47
CA PRO A 33 -5.95 10.53 6.82
C PRO A 33 -6.97 11.06 7.84
N THR A 34 -7.25 10.24 8.85
CA THR A 34 -8.18 10.54 9.96
C THR A 34 -7.52 10.24 11.31
N LEU A 35 -8.17 10.61 12.41
CA LEU A 35 -7.71 10.24 13.76
C LEU A 35 -7.71 8.72 13.99
N GLN A 36 -8.57 7.97 13.30
CA GLN A 36 -8.65 6.51 13.40
C GLN A 36 -7.64 5.82 12.46
N CYS A 37 -7.28 6.46 11.35
CA CYS A 37 -6.27 5.98 10.42
C CYS A 37 -5.36 7.14 9.99
N ALA A 38 -4.20 7.26 10.64
CA ALA A 38 -3.27 8.37 10.40
C ALA A 38 -2.58 8.32 9.02
N LYS A 39 -2.76 7.25 8.25
CA LYS A 39 -2.13 7.04 6.94
C LYS A 39 -3.20 6.94 5.87
N GLY A 40 -3.13 7.84 4.90
CA GLY A 40 -3.92 7.83 3.67
C GLY A 40 -3.05 8.36 2.53
N GLY A 41 -3.38 7.98 1.29
CA GLY A 41 -2.65 8.44 0.12
C GLY A 41 -2.98 9.88 -0.28
N LEU A 42 -4.19 10.34 0.05
CA LEU A 42 -4.67 11.64 -0.38
C LEU A 42 -3.90 12.79 0.30
N GLY A 43 -3.35 13.69 -0.51
CA GLY A 43 -2.60 14.87 -0.08
C GLY A 43 -1.10 14.64 0.11
N ALA A 44 -0.62 13.40 -0.01
CA ALA A 44 0.80 13.07 0.07
C ALA A 44 1.31 12.32 -1.16
N TYR A 45 0.53 11.35 -1.67
CA TYR A 45 0.96 10.43 -2.73
C TYR A 45 0.01 10.41 -3.93
N ASP A 46 -1.16 11.03 -3.84
CA ASP A 46 -2.22 11.03 -4.85
C ASP A 46 -1.81 11.63 -6.20
N THR A 47 -0.84 12.54 -6.19
CA THR A 47 -0.26 13.13 -7.42
C THR A 47 1.08 12.52 -7.79
N ALA A 48 1.68 11.73 -6.91
CA ALA A 48 3.00 11.12 -7.11
C ALA A 48 2.92 9.79 -7.88
N VAL A 49 1.72 9.22 -8.04
CA VAL A 49 1.50 7.94 -8.71
C VAL A 49 0.45 8.11 -9.80
N SER A 50 0.84 7.89 -11.06
CA SER A 50 -0.07 7.90 -12.20
C SER A 50 -0.58 6.49 -12.48
N LEU A 51 -1.91 6.32 -12.56
CA LEU A 51 -2.55 5.04 -12.86
C LEU A 51 -3.17 5.07 -14.26
N GLY A 52 -2.89 4.03 -15.05
CA GLY A 52 -3.56 3.74 -16.30
C GLY A 52 -4.95 3.11 -16.10
N GLU A 53 -5.71 2.99 -17.18
CA GLU A 53 -7.12 2.52 -17.16
C GLU A 53 -7.31 1.15 -16.50
N ASN A 54 -6.29 0.28 -16.55
CA ASN A 54 -6.32 -1.07 -15.96
C ASN A 54 -5.68 -1.15 -14.57
N GLY A 55 -5.44 -0.02 -13.90
CA GLY A 55 -4.78 0.01 -12.59
C GLY A 55 -3.27 -0.25 -12.62
N THR A 56 -2.66 -0.23 -13.80
CA THR A 56 -1.21 -0.29 -13.99
C THR A 56 -0.59 1.06 -13.62
N ILE A 57 0.53 1.04 -12.89
CA ILE A 57 1.31 2.25 -12.62
C ILE A 57 2.02 2.65 -13.91
N LEU A 58 1.78 3.87 -14.36
CA LEU A 58 2.51 4.49 -15.47
C LEU A 58 3.81 5.04 -14.90
N GLY A 59 4.95 4.58 -15.43
CA GLY A 59 6.25 5.18 -15.09
C GLY A 59 6.40 6.53 -15.77
N GLU A 60 7.14 7.44 -15.13
CA GLU A 60 7.68 8.64 -15.78
C GLU A 60 8.89 8.29 -16.65
#